data_AF-A0A4D4LCS0-F1
#
_entry.id   AF-A0A4D4LCS0-F1
#
_cell.length_a   1.000
_cell.length_b   1.000
_cell.length_c   1.000
_cell.angle_alpha   90.00
_cell.angle_beta   90.00
_cell.angle_gamma   90.00
#
_symmetry.space_group_name_H-M   'P 1'
#
loop_
_entity.id
_entity.type
_entity.pdbx_description
1 polymer ?
#
loop_
_entity_poly.entity_id
_entity_poly.type
_entity_poly.pdbx_seq_one_letter_code
_entity_poly.pdbx_strand_id
1 'polypeptide(L)'
;MDAARAEPGDPLKGAYTEGVRNLIGGMERNARTSGATAADEESVLVELSTMVGALVLSRACAGDELSDRILTAVRDHVLGAYEHTPDGKDASEAAE
;
A
#
# COMPACT_ATOMS: atom_id res chain seq x y z
N MET A 1 8.43 13.25 19.86
CA MET A 1 8.80 14.11 18.72
C MET A 1 8.17 13.50 17.49
N ASP A 2 7.53 14.29 16.62
CA ASP A 2 6.78 13.82 15.45
C ASP A 2 7.52 14.28 14.18
N ALA A 3 7.79 13.36 13.25
CA ALA A 3 8.51 13.65 12.01
C ALA A 3 7.80 14.73 11.17
N ALA A 4 6.47 14.82 11.26
CA ALA A 4 5.69 15.86 10.58
C ALA A 4 5.99 17.28 11.09
N ARG A 5 6.42 17.41 12.35
CA ARG A 5 6.75 18.69 13.01
C ARG A 5 8.26 18.92 13.14
N ALA A 6 9.09 18.05 12.57
CA ALA A 6 10.54 18.17 12.64
C ALA A 6 11.06 19.21 11.65
N GLU A 7 12.03 20.01 12.11
CA GLU A 7 12.69 21.05 11.31
C GLU A 7 13.47 20.44 10.13
N PRO A 8 13.70 21.19 9.04
CA PRO A 8 14.59 20.77 7.99
C PRO A 8 15.99 20.41 8.54
N GLY A 9 16.51 19.24 8.17
CA GLY A 9 17.80 18.74 8.65
C GLY A 9 17.75 17.96 9.97
N ASP A 10 16.58 17.84 10.60
CA ASP A 10 16.42 16.98 11.78
C ASP A 10 16.66 15.49 11.42
N PRO A 11 17.55 14.78 12.14
CA PRO A 11 17.80 13.35 11.93
C PRO A 11 16.55 12.48 11.94
N LEU A 12 15.53 12.84 12.72
CA LEU A 12 14.25 12.13 12.78
C LEU A 12 13.53 12.14 11.42
N LYS A 13 13.56 13.28 10.72
CA LYS A 13 12.93 13.41 9.40
C LYS A 13 13.65 12.60 8.35
N GLY A 14 14.99 12.56 8.42
CA GLY A 14 15.82 11.70 7.59
C GLY A 14 15.51 10.22 7.80
N ALA A 15 15.51 9.75 9.06
CA ALA A 15 15.19 8.37 9.41
C ALA A 15 13.76 7.97 8.98
N TYR A 16 12.77 8.85 9.16
CA TYR A 16 11.40 8.61 8.71
C TYR A 16 11.33 8.43 7.18
N THR A 17 11.96 9.34 6.44
CA THR A 17 11.98 9.30 4.97
C THR A 17 12.62 8.00 4.47
N GLU A 18 13.72 7.59 5.11
CA GLU A 18 14.40 6.35 4.76
C GLU A 18 13.58 5.10 5.09
N GLY A 19 12.86 5.12 6.21
CA GLY A 19 11.90 4.05 6.54
C GLY A 19 10.79 3.92 5.47
N VAL A 20 10.24 5.03 5.01
CA VAL A 20 9.22 5.04 3.94
C VAL A 20 9.78 4.49 2.62
N ARG A 21 11.00 4.89 2.23
CA ARG A 21 11.66 4.33 1.03
C ARG A 21 11.86 2.82 1.11
N ASN A 22 12.30 2.33 2.27
CA ASN A 22 12.50 0.90 2.49
C ASN A 22 11.19 0.11 2.41
N LEU A 23 10.09 0.69 2.90
CA LEU A 23 8.76 0.09 2.81
C LEU A 23 8.27 0.02 1.35
N ILE A 24 8.39 1.11 0.60
CA ILE A 24 8.05 1.17 -0.84
C ILE A 24 8.83 0.09 -1.60
N GLY A 25 10.15 0.03 -1.43
CA GLY A 25 10.97 -0.99 -2.08
C GLY A 25 10.60 -2.42 -1.67
N GLY A 26 10.07 -2.62 -0.45
CA GLY A 26 9.51 -3.90 -0.01
C GLY A 26 8.23 -4.26 -0.77
N MET A 27 7.30 -3.32 -0.90
CA MET A 27 6.06 -3.50 -1.65
C MET A 27 6.33 -3.79 -3.13
N GLU A 28 7.24 -3.05 -3.78
CA GLU A 28 7.66 -3.31 -5.16
C GLU A 28 8.24 -4.72 -5.36
N ARG A 29 9.03 -5.22 -4.40
CA ARG A 29 9.56 -6.60 -4.45
C ARG A 29 8.45 -7.64 -4.34
N ASN A 30 7.47 -7.40 -3.47
CA ASN A 30 6.33 -8.31 -3.29
C ASN A 30 5.46 -8.33 -4.55
N ALA A 31 5.11 -7.16 -5.11
CA ALA A 31 4.32 -7.04 -6.33
C ALA A 31 4.96 -7.79 -7.50
N ARG A 32 6.28 -7.64 -7.69
CA ARG A 32 7.03 -8.38 -8.72
C ARG A 32 7.02 -9.89 -8.51
N THR A 33 7.07 -10.35 -7.26
CA THR A 33 7.05 -11.79 -6.93
C THR A 33 5.69 -12.41 -7.18
N SER A 34 4.61 -11.65 -6.96
CA SER A 34 3.23 -12.09 -7.16
C SER A 34 2.75 -12.03 -8.62
N GLY A 35 3.60 -11.63 -9.57
CA GLY A 35 3.23 -11.51 -10.98
C GLY A 35 2.27 -10.35 -11.28
N ALA A 36 2.06 -9.44 -10.34
CA ALA A 36 1.18 -8.29 -10.53
C ALA A 36 1.77 -7.35 -11.61
N THR A 37 0.95 -7.03 -12.61
CA THR A 37 1.30 -6.14 -13.74
C THR A 37 1.46 -4.67 -13.34
N ALA A 38 1.03 -4.27 -12.16
CA ALA A 38 1.02 -2.88 -11.67
C ALA A 38 2.19 -2.56 -10.71
N ALA A 39 3.39 -3.05 -11.00
CA ALA A 39 4.58 -2.78 -10.18
C ALA A 39 5.31 -1.47 -10.55
N ASP A 40 4.59 -0.45 -11.03
CA ASP A 40 5.18 0.89 -11.14
C ASP A 40 5.17 1.62 -9.80
N GLU A 41 6.16 2.49 -9.60
CA GLU A 41 6.37 3.23 -8.35
C GLU A 41 5.13 4.04 -7.95
N GLU A 42 4.40 4.58 -8.94
CA GLU A 42 3.19 5.36 -8.73
C GLU A 42 2.08 4.54 -8.09
N SER A 43 1.85 3.31 -8.57
CA SER A 43 0.85 2.39 -8.03
C SER A 43 1.15 2.02 -6.58
N VAL A 44 2.42 1.76 -6.26
CA VAL A 44 2.87 1.46 -4.88
C VAL A 44 2.68 2.66 -3.96
N LEU A 45 2.97 3.87 -4.43
CA LEU A 45 2.74 5.10 -3.67
C LEU A 45 1.26 5.34 -3.39
N VAL A 46 0.39 5.10 -4.37
CA VAL A 46 -1.07 5.19 -4.22
C VAL A 46 -1.57 4.17 -3.21
N GLU A 47 -1.14 2.91 -3.31
CA GLU A 47 -1.55 1.84 -2.41
C GLU A 47 -1.12 2.14 -0.96
N LEU A 48 0.15 2.51 -0.76
CA LEU A 48 0.68 2.89 0.56
C LEU A 48 -0.09 4.07 1.15
N SER A 49 -0.31 5.12 0.34
CA SER A 49 -1.05 6.31 0.78
C SER A 49 -2.49 5.98 1.15
N THR A 50 -3.13 5.08 0.40
CA THR A 50 -4.50 4.62 0.64
C THR A 50 -4.59 3.86 1.96
N MET A 51 -3.68 2.91 2.22
CA MET A 51 -3.63 2.17 3.49
C MET A 51 -3.37 3.09 4.69
N VAL A 52 -2.39 4.00 4.59
CA VAL A 52 -2.06 4.94 5.67
C VAL A 52 -3.23 5.91 5.91
N GLY A 53 -3.84 6.44 4.86
CA GLY A 53 -5.01 7.31 4.95
C GLY A 53 -6.18 6.61 5.65
N ALA A 54 -6.45 5.35 5.29
CA ALA A 54 -7.47 4.54 5.95
C ALA A 54 -7.24 4.43 7.45
N LEU A 55 -6.00 4.14 7.87
CA LEU A 55 -5.64 4.03 9.29
C LEU A 55 -5.79 5.36 10.03
N VAL A 56 -5.42 6.48 9.41
CA VAL A 56 -5.55 7.82 10.01
C VAL A 56 -7.02 8.19 10.18
N LEU A 57 -7.83 8.05 9.12
CA LEU A 57 -9.26 8.37 9.16
C LEU A 57 -10.03 7.48 10.13
N SER A 58 -9.76 6.16 10.12
CA SER A 58 -10.42 5.22 11.02
C SER A 58 -10.13 5.53 12.48
N ARG A 59 -8.90 5.93 12.81
CA ARG A 59 -8.54 6.37 14.16
C ARG A 59 -9.26 7.67 14.55
N ALA A 60 -9.41 8.61 13.62
CA ALA A 60 -10.13 9.85 13.86
C ALA A 60 -11.63 9.63 14.11
N CYS A 61 -12.21 8.58 13.53
CA CYS A 61 -13.61 8.19 13.68
C CYS A 61 -13.83 7.07 14.73
N ALA A 62 -12.86 6.81 15.62
CA ALA A 62 -12.95 5.69 16.55
C ALA A 62 -14.21 5.79 17.45
N GLY A 63 -14.93 4.68 17.58
CA GLY A 63 -16.22 4.61 18.30
C GLY A 63 -17.45 4.82 17.43
N ASP A 64 -17.27 5.14 16.14
CA ASP A 64 -18.31 5.20 15.12
C ASP A 64 -18.18 4.03 14.12
N GLU A 65 -19.29 3.55 13.57
CA GLU A 65 -19.30 2.48 12.56
C GLU A 65 -18.50 2.83 11.29
N LEU A 66 -18.34 4.11 11.00
CA LEU A 66 -17.55 4.62 9.88
C LEU A 66 -16.09 4.16 9.97
N SER A 67 -15.53 3.99 11.18
CA SER A 67 -14.16 3.52 11.37
C SER A 67 -13.95 2.14 10.73
N ASP A 68 -14.80 1.17 11.07
CA ASP A 68 -14.71 -0.20 10.55
C ASP A 68 -15.04 -0.28 9.06
N ARG A 69 -15.97 0.58 8.60
CA ARG A 69 -16.33 0.69 7.18
C ARG A 69 -15.16 1.17 6.33
N ILE A 70 -14.39 2.17 6.79
CA ILE A 70 -13.21 2.67 6.08
C ILE A 70 -12.15 1.58 5.96
N LEU A 71 -11.82 0.90 7.07
CA LEU A 71 -10.82 -0.17 7.06
C LEU A 71 -11.23 -1.33 6.14
N THR A 72 -12.50 -1.71 6.17
CA THR A 72 -13.02 -2.80 5.34
C THR A 72 -12.96 -2.44 3.86
N ALA A 73 -13.46 -1.27 3.48
CA ALA A 73 -13.44 -0.84 2.08
C ALA A 73 -12.02 -0.80 1.49
N VAL A 74 -11.06 -0.27 2.23
CA VAL A 74 -9.67 -0.18 1.75
C VAL A 74 -8.99 -1.54 1.73
N ARG A 75 -9.20 -2.39 2.74
CA ARG A 75 -8.65 -3.75 2.75
C ARG A 75 -9.16 -4.55 1.54
N ASP A 76 -10.47 -4.50 1.28
CA ASP A 76 -11.08 -5.26 0.20
C ASP A 76 -10.62 -4.74 -1.17
N HIS A 77 -10.43 -3.42 -1.31
CA HIS A 77 -9.84 -2.82 -2.52
C HIS A 77 -8.40 -3.29 -2.76
N VAL A 78 -7.56 -3.26 -1.72
CA VAL A 78 -6.16 -3.68 -1.81
C VAL A 78 -6.07 -5.16 -2.13
N LEU A 79 -6.82 -6.03 -1.43
CA LEU A 79 -6.80 -7.47 -1.69
C LEU A 79 -7.36 -7.83 -3.08
N GLY A 80 -8.44 -7.18 -3.51
CA GLY A 80 -9.00 -7.39 -4.85
C GLY A 80 -8.05 -6.99 -5.97
N ALA A 81 -7.18 -5.99 -5.74
CA ALA A 81 -6.12 -5.62 -6.68
C ALA A 81 -5.05 -6.72 -6.84
N TYR A 82 -4.78 -7.51 -5.80
CA TYR A 82 -3.89 -8.68 -5.89
C TYR A 82 -4.58 -9.89 -6.54
N GLU A 83 -5.88 -10.09 -6.33
CA GLU A 83 -6.66 -11.22 -6.87
C GLU A 83 -6.95 -11.12 -8.38
N HIS A 84 -7.02 -9.92 -8.96
CA HIS A 84 -7.25 -9.74 -10.40
C HIS A 84 -6.00 -9.98 -11.28
N THR A 85 -4.97 -10.63 -10.75
CA THR A 85 -3.83 -11.09 -11.55
C THR A 85 -4.26 -12.35 -12.30
N PRO A 86 -4.43 -12.35 -13.64
CA PRO A 86 -4.72 -13.59 -14.36
C PRO A 86 -3.55 -14.54 -14.13
N ASP A 87 -3.83 -15.67 -13.48
CA ASP A 87 -2.86 -16.74 -13.28
C ASP A 87 -2.33 -17.13 -14.67
N GLY A 88 -1.01 -17.11 -14.86
CA GLY A 88 -0.33 -17.30 -16.16
C GLY A 88 -0.49 -18.70 -16.76
N LYS A 89 -1.52 -19.43 -16.36
CA LYS A 89 -1.84 -20.80 -16.74
C LYS A 89 -2.75 -20.89 -17.95
N ASP A 90 -3.55 -19.86 -18.23
CA ASP A 90 -4.53 -19.89 -19.33
C ASP A 90 -3.91 -19.70 -20.73
N ALA A 91 -2.65 -19.26 -20.82
CA ALA A 91 -1.95 -19.11 -22.10
C ALA A 91 -1.41 -20.44 -22.67
N SER A 92 -1.39 -21.52 -21.87
CA SER A 92 -0.82 -22.81 -22.28
C SER A 92 -1.85 -23.79 -22.89
N GLU A 93 -3.15 -23.55 -22.75
CA GLU A 93 -4.20 -24.49 -23.22
C GLU A 93 -4.79 -24.13 -24.60
N ALA A 94 -4.40 -23.01 -25.21
CA ALA A 94 -4.87 -22.62 -26.54
C ALA A 94 -3.97 -23.08 -27.71
N ALA A 95 -2.99 -23.93 -27.44
CA ALA A 95 -1.95 -24.32 -28.42
C ALA A 95 -1.81 -25.84 -28.64
N GLU A 96 -2.81 -26.66 -28.30
CA GLU A 96 -2.81 -28.10 -28.63
C GLU A 96 -3.98 -28.48 -29.56
#